data_AF-A0A6J4IKF0-F1
#
_entry.id   AF-A0A6J4IKF0-F1
#
_cell.length_a   1.000
_cell.length_b   1.000
_cell.length_c   1.000
_cell.angle_alpha   90.00
_cell.angle_beta   90.00
_cell.angle_gamma   90.00
#
_symmetry.space_group_name_H-M   'P 1'
#
loop_
_entity.id
_entity.type
_entity.pdbx_description
1 polymer ?
#
loop_
_entity_poly.entity_id
_entity_poly.type
_entity_poly.pdbx_seq_one_letter_code
_entity_poly.pdbx_strand_id
1 'polypeptide(L)'
;MVEDLLFIRAALDDAGISYLLVRGNDQRPVIAIDVKDRERLRAALVEACRNEPFYSRTVDTKRRTTLLVTDGELSHSRKARIYRLFRPRIEPLGGLAYGPSAGVQIELWTLGADSIELPVENSLTRRTVPASEAVRGSVVRHGLTWPTIDNMFADHASDIDFDIDLVFSWVDGSSPEYQAARAARMKGAVVGEGDDHEARFRQIDELKYALRSVYMFAPWVRRIFIATDSARPEWLADHPSVTFVRSEEHFSDPSVLPTHNSQAVEAQLQHIPGLSEYFLYSNDDMFFGRPVAPDMFFSPGGITKFIEADTRIGLGENDAERSGFENAARVNRRLL
;
A
#
# COMPACT_ATOMS: atom_id res chain seq x y z
N MET A 1 3.86 10.32 -4.84
CA MET A 1 4.82 10.38 -3.72
C MET A 1 6.26 10.19 -4.20
N VAL A 2 6.65 9.04 -4.78
CA VAL A 2 8.04 8.82 -5.24
C VAL A 2 8.47 9.87 -6.28
N GLU A 3 7.64 10.15 -7.29
CA GLU A 3 7.91 11.24 -8.25
C GLU A 3 8.17 12.59 -7.58
N ASP A 4 7.39 12.91 -6.53
CA ASP A 4 7.52 14.19 -5.81
C ASP A 4 8.83 14.21 -5.00
N LEU A 5 9.24 13.07 -4.43
CA LEU A 5 10.52 12.91 -3.75
C LEU A 5 11.70 13.08 -4.71
N LEU A 6 11.64 12.46 -5.89
CA LEU A 6 12.67 12.57 -6.92
C LEU A 6 12.76 14.00 -7.48
N PHE A 7 11.62 14.66 -7.68
CA PHE A 7 11.57 16.07 -8.08
C PHE A 7 12.23 16.98 -7.04
N ILE A 8 11.86 16.82 -5.76
CA ILE A 8 12.44 17.63 -4.67
C ILE A 8 13.94 17.41 -4.59
N ARG A 9 14.41 16.17 -4.71
CA ARG A 9 15.85 15.88 -4.78
C ARG A 9 16.55 16.65 -5.89
N ALA A 10 16.03 16.59 -7.12
CA ALA A 10 16.64 17.28 -8.25
C ALA A 10 16.74 18.79 -8.00
N ALA A 11 15.68 19.40 -7.45
CA ALA A 11 15.68 20.82 -7.08
C ALA A 11 16.73 21.17 -6.01
N LEU A 12 17.00 20.27 -5.06
CA LEU A 12 18.03 20.47 -4.05
C LEU A 12 19.45 20.29 -4.61
N ASP A 13 19.64 19.27 -5.45
CA ASP A 13 20.91 19.00 -6.14
C ASP A 13 21.29 20.18 -7.05
N ASP A 14 20.37 20.68 -7.86
CA ASP A 14 20.58 21.83 -8.76
C ASP A 14 20.92 23.12 -8.00
N ALA A 15 20.33 23.30 -6.80
CA ALA A 15 20.60 24.45 -5.94
C ALA A 15 21.85 24.29 -5.07
N GLY A 16 22.53 23.12 -5.12
CA GLY A 16 23.67 22.79 -4.27
C GLY A 16 23.34 22.82 -2.78
N ILE A 17 22.12 22.42 -2.40
CA ILE A 17 21.66 22.36 -1.01
C ILE A 17 21.94 20.97 -0.47
N SER A 18 22.70 20.89 0.63
CA SER A 18 22.96 19.60 1.28
C SER A 18 21.72 19.13 2.03
N TYR A 19 21.40 17.85 1.89
CA TYR A 19 20.26 17.23 2.55
C TYR A 19 20.58 15.82 3.04
N LEU A 20 19.68 15.27 3.84
CA LEU A 20 19.69 13.89 4.33
C LEU A 20 18.32 13.28 4.07
N LEU A 21 18.28 12.08 3.47
CA LEU A 21 17.09 11.24 3.53
C LEU A 21 17.08 10.57 4.90
N VAL A 22 16.01 10.74 5.67
CA VAL A 22 15.87 10.14 7.01
C VAL A 22 14.54 9.42 7.15
N ARG A 23 14.50 8.49 8.10
CA ARG A 23 13.30 7.72 8.43
C ARG A 23 12.36 8.57 9.27
N GLY A 24 11.07 8.56 8.95
CA GLY A 24 10.01 9.19 9.75
C GLY A 24 9.47 8.27 10.84
N ASN A 25 8.29 8.62 11.35
CA ASN A 25 7.46 7.76 12.22
C ASN A 25 6.43 6.94 11.43
N ASP A 26 6.32 7.18 10.12
CA ASP A 26 5.50 6.43 9.18
C ASP A 26 6.30 6.22 7.87
N GLN A 27 5.66 5.62 6.85
CA GLN A 27 6.28 5.33 5.56
C GLN A 27 6.59 6.58 4.71
N ARG A 28 6.35 7.79 5.22
CA ARG A 28 6.59 9.01 4.47
C ARG A 28 8.09 9.29 4.37
N PRO A 29 8.61 9.61 3.17
CA PRO A 29 9.98 10.07 3.05
C PRO A 29 10.16 11.42 3.73
N VAL A 30 11.24 11.54 4.51
CA VAL A 30 11.63 12.77 5.19
C VAL A 30 12.97 13.24 4.64
N ILE A 31 13.02 14.48 4.18
CA ILE A 31 14.24 15.17 3.76
C ILE A 31 14.62 16.18 4.85
N ALA A 32 15.75 15.94 5.52
CA ALA A 32 16.31 16.84 6.52
C ALA A 32 17.34 17.78 5.89
N ILE A 33 17.23 19.07 6.18
CA ILE A 33 18.05 20.17 5.62
C ILE A 33 18.50 21.06 6.77
N ASP A 34 19.70 21.64 6.70
CA ASP A 34 20.12 22.63 7.70
C ASP A 34 19.18 23.86 7.66
N VAL A 35 18.73 24.30 8.82
CA VAL A 35 17.90 25.50 8.99
C VAL A 35 18.58 26.75 8.42
N LYS A 36 19.91 26.78 8.34
CA LYS A 36 20.67 27.85 7.68
C LYS A 36 20.36 27.99 6.19
N ASP A 37 20.02 26.89 5.52
CA ASP A 37 19.67 26.87 4.10
C ASP A 37 18.19 27.22 3.85
N ARG A 38 17.41 27.61 4.87
CA ARG A 38 15.96 27.94 4.74
C ARG A 38 15.63 28.85 3.56
N GLU A 39 16.36 29.96 3.42
CA GLU A 39 16.10 30.94 2.35
C GLU A 39 16.50 30.40 0.98
N ARG A 40 17.61 29.63 0.90
CA ARG A 40 18.04 28.94 -0.33
C ARG A 40 17.04 27.86 -0.74
N LEU A 41 16.56 27.06 0.21
CA LEU A 41 15.53 26.05 0.02
C LEU A 41 14.26 26.66 -0.55
N ARG A 42 13.79 27.77 0.06
CA ARG A 42 12.62 28.50 -0.41
C ARG A 42 12.81 28.94 -1.86
N ALA A 43 13.91 29.63 -2.17
CA ALA A 43 14.18 30.10 -3.52
C ALA A 43 14.27 28.94 -4.54
N ALA A 44 14.98 27.86 -4.19
CA ALA A 44 15.15 26.69 -5.04
C ALA A 44 13.81 26.00 -5.35
N LEU A 45 12.96 25.79 -4.35
CA LEU A 45 11.65 25.18 -4.54
C LEU A 45 10.70 26.10 -5.33
N VAL A 46 10.71 27.41 -5.06
CA VAL A 46 9.91 28.39 -5.83
C VAL A 46 10.30 28.36 -7.31
N GLU A 47 11.61 28.32 -7.60
CA GLU A 47 12.12 28.26 -8.97
C GLU A 47 11.75 26.93 -9.66
N ALA A 48 12.07 25.80 -9.02
CA ALA A 48 11.79 24.48 -9.57
C ALA A 48 10.29 24.27 -9.82
N CYS A 49 9.43 24.81 -8.96
CA CYS A 49 7.98 24.62 -9.05
C CYS A 49 7.29 25.60 -10.02
N ARG A 50 8.01 26.47 -10.76
CA ARG A 50 7.36 27.46 -11.67
C ARG A 50 6.30 26.87 -12.60
N ASN A 51 6.53 25.65 -13.07
CA ASN A 51 5.64 24.94 -14.01
C ASN A 51 4.95 23.72 -13.36
N GLU A 52 5.01 23.59 -12.04
CA GLU A 52 4.51 22.42 -11.31
C GLU A 52 3.62 22.86 -10.14
N PRO A 53 2.44 22.26 -9.94
CA PRO A 53 1.47 22.73 -8.94
C PRO A 53 1.81 22.21 -7.53
N PHE A 54 3.01 22.49 -7.03
CA PHE A 54 3.41 22.09 -5.68
C PHE A 54 2.83 23.01 -4.62
N TYR A 55 2.35 22.40 -3.54
CA TYR A 55 1.87 23.08 -2.36
C TYR A 55 2.72 22.69 -1.15
N SER A 56 2.96 23.65 -0.27
CA SER A 56 3.59 23.45 1.03
C SER A 56 2.54 23.56 2.13
N ARG A 57 2.34 22.47 2.88
CA ARG A 57 1.55 22.48 4.11
C ARG A 57 2.47 22.57 5.33
N THR A 58 2.24 23.57 6.19
CA THR A 58 2.94 23.68 7.47
C THR A 58 2.36 22.68 8.48
N VAL A 59 3.22 21.89 9.13
CA VAL A 59 2.81 20.77 9.99
C VAL A 59 2.96 21.07 11.48
N ASP A 60 4.00 21.82 11.86
CA ASP A 60 4.40 22.08 13.25
C ASP A 60 3.78 23.34 13.88
N THR A 61 2.68 23.84 13.29
CA THR A 61 1.93 24.99 13.78
C THR A 61 0.51 24.60 14.18
N LYS A 62 -0.06 25.27 15.21
CA LYS A 62 -1.45 25.03 15.66
C LYS A 62 -2.45 25.20 14.51
N ARG A 63 -2.28 26.26 13.70
CA ARG A 63 -3.04 26.49 12.47
C ARG A 63 -2.26 25.91 11.31
N ARG A 64 -2.78 24.84 10.70
CA ARG A 64 -2.22 24.26 9.48
C ARG A 64 -2.62 25.13 8.30
N THR A 65 -1.64 25.71 7.61
CA THR A 65 -1.84 26.49 6.39
C THR A 65 -1.23 25.74 5.21
N THR A 66 -1.83 25.89 4.03
CA THR A 66 -1.33 25.31 2.78
C THR A 66 -1.15 26.45 1.80
N LEU A 67 0.05 26.58 1.24
CA LEU A 67 0.43 27.63 0.29
C LEU A 67 0.85 27.01 -1.03
N LEU A 68 0.55 27.67 -2.14
CA LEU A 68 1.16 27.33 -3.42
C LEU A 68 2.63 27.75 -3.35
N VAL A 69 3.55 26.84 -3.69
CA VAL A 69 5.00 27.10 -3.54
C VAL A 69 5.43 28.29 -4.39
N THR A 70 4.87 28.47 -5.58
CA THR A 70 5.19 29.57 -6.49
C THR A 70 4.69 30.94 -6.04
N ASP A 71 3.87 31.03 -4.97
CA ASP A 71 3.55 32.31 -4.32
C ASP A 71 4.73 32.90 -3.54
N GLY A 72 5.87 32.19 -3.49
CA GLY A 72 7.14 32.70 -2.95
C GLY A 72 7.40 32.36 -1.49
N GLU A 73 6.48 31.67 -0.81
CA GLU A 73 6.58 31.31 0.60
C GLU A 73 6.18 29.85 0.86
N LEU A 74 6.92 29.17 1.75
CA LEU A 74 6.60 27.79 2.16
C LEU A 74 5.73 27.74 3.43
N SER A 75 5.67 28.84 4.19
CA SER A 75 4.84 28.98 5.39
C SER A 75 4.64 30.45 5.73
N HIS A 76 3.49 30.80 6.33
CA HIS A 76 3.31 32.12 6.94
C HIS A 76 4.10 32.28 8.26
N SER A 77 4.54 31.17 8.86
CA SER A 77 5.31 31.20 10.10
C SER A 77 6.81 31.11 9.82
N ARG A 78 7.54 32.18 10.16
CA ARG A 78 9.02 32.18 10.14
C ARG A 78 9.63 31.15 11.10
N LYS A 79 8.86 30.66 12.08
CA LYS A 79 9.29 29.64 13.05
C LYS A 79 9.04 28.20 12.58
N ALA A 80 8.28 27.99 11.51
CA ALA A 80 7.99 26.65 11.01
C ALA A 80 9.28 25.94 10.60
N ARG A 81 9.41 24.68 10.98
CA ARG A 81 10.54 23.79 10.67
C ARG A 81 10.09 22.52 9.97
N ILE A 82 8.78 22.25 9.86
CA ILE A 82 8.25 21.06 9.19
C ILE A 82 7.26 21.47 8.10
N TYR A 83 7.62 21.14 6.86
CA TYR A 83 6.80 21.34 5.68
C TYR A 83 6.43 20.00 5.07
N ARG A 84 5.28 19.97 4.40
CA ARG A 84 4.83 18.81 3.66
C ARG A 84 4.52 19.26 2.24
N LEU A 85 5.40 18.87 1.33
CA LEU A 85 5.39 19.26 -0.07
C LEU A 85 4.65 18.19 -0.86
N PHE A 86 3.66 18.61 -1.64
CA PHE A 86 2.83 17.69 -2.42
C PHE A 86 2.26 18.39 -3.66
N ARG A 87 2.04 17.61 -4.72
CA ARG A 87 1.18 18.02 -5.83
C ARG A 87 -0.23 17.46 -5.61
N PRO A 88 -1.29 18.29 -5.65
CA PRO A 88 -2.64 17.79 -5.61
C PRO A 88 -2.88 16.99 -6.87
N ARG A 89 -3.35 15.77 -6.70
CA ARG A 89 -3.78 14.93 -7.82
C ARG A 89 -5.27 14.71 -7.63
N ILE A 90 -6.07 15.14 -8.59
CA ILE A 90 -7.51 14.95 -8.58
C ILE A 90 -7.83 14.00 -9.73
N GLU A 91 -8.51 12.91 -9.41
CA GLU A 91 -9.13 12.07 -10.42
C GLU A 91 -10.50 12.73 -10.76
N PRO A 92 -10.70 13.18 -12.01
CA PRO A 92 -11.82 14.06 -12.37
C PRO A 92 -13.20 13.40 -12.38
N LEU A 93 -13.29 12.06 -12.38
CA LEU A 93 -14.56 11.32 -12.50
C LEU A 93 -15.02 10.72 -11.16
N GLY A 94 -14.12 10.08 -10.43
CA GLY A 94 -14.31 9.40 -9.16
C GLY A 94 -14.06 10.28 -7.92
N GLY A 95 -13.66 11.55 -8.11
CA GLY A 95 -13.56 12.52 -7.01
C GLY A 95 -12.46 12.25 -5.98
N LEU A 96 -11.55 11.31 -6.27
CA LEU A 96 -10.39 11.04 -5.42
C LEU A 96 -9.42 12.22 -5.46
N ALA A 97 -9.12 12.78 -4.29
CA ALA A 97 -8.18 13.88 -4.14
C ALA A 97 -6.99 13.44 -3.27
N TYR A 98 -5.81 13.36 -3.89
CA TYR A 98 -4.55 13.17 -3.18
C TYR A 98 -3.99 14.52 -2.83
N GLY A 99 -3.74 14.71 -1.54
CA GLY A 99 -3.16 15.94 -1.04
C GLY A 99 -1.98 15.66 -0.12
N PRO A 100 -1.83 16.41 0.97
CA PRO A 100 -0.64 16.33 1.81
C PRO A 100 -0.47 15.01 2.54
N SER A 101 -1.49 14.15 2.66
CA SER A 101 -1.29 12.79 3.18
C SER A 101 -0.22 12.01 2.40
N ALA A 102 -0.10 12.25 1.09
CA ALA A 102 0.85 11.63 0.17
C ALA A 102 2.11 12.49 -0.11
N GLY A 103 2.28 13.59 0.63
CA GLY A 103 3.39 14.52 0.43
C GLY A 103 4.70 14.07 1.06
N VAL A 104 5.81 14.59 0.55
CA VAL A 104 7.16 14.44 1.11
C VAL A 104 7.32 15.42 2.27
N GLN A 105 7.90 14.97 3.38
CA GLN A 105 8.15 15.85 4.52
C GLN A 105 9.54 16.48 4.39
N ILE A 106 9.63 17.79 4.54
CA ILE A 106 10.88 18.52 4.67
C ILE A 106 11.01 19.00 6.10
N GLU A 107 12.16 18.72 6.72
CA GLU A 107 12.47 19.14 8.07
C GLU A 107 13.72 20.03 8.09
N LEU A 108 13.60 21.17 8.76
CA LEU A 108 14.73 22.07 9.00
C LEU A 108 15.39 21.71 10.33
N TRP A 109 16.56 21.11 10.27
CA TRP A 109 17.37 20.69 11.41
C TRP A 109 18.40 21.77 11.76
N THR A 110 18.74 21.92 13.03
CA THR A 110 19.89 22.76 13.42
C THR A 110 21.11 21.85 13.43
N LEU A 111 21.99 21.98 12.43
CA LEU A 111 23.23 21.18 12.37
C LEU A 111 24.37 21.97 13.04
N GLY A 112 24.60 21.68 14.33
CA GLY A 112 25.70 22.23 15.12
C GLY A 112 26.95 21.36 15.05
N ALA A 113 28.08 21.88 15.56
CA ALA A 113 29.34 21.16 15.62
C ALA A 113 29.31 20.02 16.67
N ASP A 114 28.67 20.28 17.82
CA ASP A 114 28.60 19.32 18.94
C ASP A 114 27.25 18.60 19.01
N SER A 115 26.17 19.26 18.56
CA SER A 115 24.81 18.73 18.64
C SER A 115 23.98 19.06 17.40
N ILE A 116 23.04 18.17 17.11
CA ILE A 116 22.03 18.31 16.07
C ILE A 116 20.66 18.38 16.73
N GLU A 117 19.87 19.39 16.37
CA GLU A 117 18.51 19.56 16.89
C GLU A 117 17.46 19.35 15.80
N LEU A 118 16.57 18.41 16.03
CA LEU A 118 15.47 18.05 15.16
C LEU A 118 14.19 18.77 15.58
N PRO A 119 13.29 19.10 14.65
CA PRO A 119 12.00 19.68 14.99
C PRO A 119 11.04 18.66 15.65
N VAL A 120 11.23 17.37 15.38
CA VAL A 120 10.44 16.25 15.90
C VAL A 120 11.31 15.01 16.08
N GLU A 121 10.92 14.12 16.99
CA GLU A 121 11.53 12.79 17.13
C GLU A 121 11.08 11.90 15.98
N ASN A 122 11.94 10.98 15.55
CA ASN A 122 11.57 9.95 14.61
C ASN A 122 11.78 8.56 15.23
N SER A 123 11.61 7.51 14.42
CA SER A 123 11.72 6.12 14.86
C SER A 123 13.09 5.73 15.45
N LEU A 124 14.12 6.54 15.22
CA LEU A 124 15.50 6.27 15.68
C LEU A 124 16.08 7.36 16.56
N THR A 125 15.78 8.63 16.28
CA THR A 125 16.46 9.77 16.87
C THR A 125 15.56 10.58 17.78
N ARG A 126 16.14 11.05 18.88
CA ARG A 126 15.53 12.05 19.78
C ARG A 126 15.58 13.43 19.14
N ARG A 127 14.93 14.42 19.77
CA ARG A 127 14.98 15.83 19.32
C ARG A 127 16.39 16.41 19.33
N THR A 128 17.27 15.90 20.18
CA THR A 128 18.65 16.35 20.28
C THR A 128 19.55 15.13 20.24
N VAL A 129 20.51 15.14 19.32
CA VAL A 129 21.48 14.06 19.10
C VAL A 129 22.89 14.68 19.09
N PRO A 130 23.90 14.08 19.75
CA PRO A 130 25.29 14.50 19.58
C PRO A 130 25.70 14.42 18.11
N ALA A 131 26.37 15.45 17.60
CA ALA A 131 26.79 15.48 16.19
C ALA A 131 27.74 14.32 15.84
N SER A 132 28.51 13.84 16.81
CA SER A 132 29.39 12.67 16.66
C SER A 132 28.65 11.34 16.45
N GLU A 133 27.38 11.25 16.86
CA GLU A 133 26.56 10.04 16.67
C GLU A 133 25.86 10.03 15.31
N ALA A 134 25.65 11.19 14.69
CA ALA A 134 25.05 11.31 13.36
C ALA A 134 26.09 11.11 12.24
N VAL A 135 26.75 9.95 12.24
CA VAL A 135 27.75 9.58 11.24
C VAL A 135 27.13 9.61 9.85
N ARG A 136 27.80 10.25 8.88
CA ARG A 136 27.30 10.34 7.51
C ARG A 136 27.40 8.99 6.81
N GLY A 137 26.33 8.60 6.14
CA GLY A 137 26.25 7.39 5.34
C GLY A 137 25.48 7.63 4.04
N SER A 138 25.22 6.54 3.32
CA SER A 138 24.42 6.56 2.10
C SER A 138 23.51 5.34 2.02
N VAL A 139 22.35 5.48 1.37
CA VAL A 139 21.40 4.38 1.14
C VAL A 139 20.90 4.39 -0.31
N VAL A 140 20.70 3.23 -0.92
CA VAL A 140 20.04 3.13 -2.23
C VAL A 140 18.54 2.97 -2.03
N ARG A 141 17.74 3.94 -2.49
CA ARG A 141 16.27 3.88 -2.47
C ARG A 141 15.69 4.53 -3.71
N HIS A 142 14.58 3.98 -4.20
CA HIS A 142 13.90 4.48 -5.41
C HIS A 142 14.85 4.64 -6.61
N GLY A 143 15.76 3.68 -6.79
CA GLY A 143 16.72 3.65 -7.90
C GLY A 143 17.90 4.62 -7.80
N LEU A 144 18.04 5.37 -6.70
CA LEU A 144 19.13 6.34 -6.53
C LEU A 144 19.85 6.17 -5.19
N THR A 145 21.10 6.63 -5.13
CA THR A 145 21.86 6.74 -3.87
C THR A 145 21.53 8.05 -3.17
N TRP A 146 21.22 8.01 -1.88
CA TRP A 146 20.83 9.15 -1.05
C TRP A 146 21.82 9.35 0.10
N PRO A 147 22.23 10.60 0.39
CA PRO A 147 22.92 10.90 1.65
C PRO A 147 21.97 10.65 2.83
N THR A 148 22.47 10.00 3.87
CA THR A 148 21.71 9.70 5.08
C THR A 148 22.62 9.67 6.32
N ILE A 149 22.08 9.31 7.46
CA ILE A 149 22.84 8.98 8.66
C ILE A 149 23.09 7.47 8.63
N ASP A 150 24.28 7.05 9.04
CA ASP A 150 24.63 5.64 9.09
C ASP A 150 23.62 4.84 9.93
N ASN A 151 23.25 3.64 9.47
CA ASN A 151 22.20 2.80 10.03
C ASN A 151 20.77 3.40 10.10
N MET A 152 20.51 4.57 9.49
CA MET A 152 19.16 5.19 9.47
C MET A 152 18.07 4.31 8.84
N PHE A 153 18.48 3.42 7.94
CA PHE A 153 17.61 2.50 7.22
C PHE A 153 18.06 1.04 7.36
N ALA A 154 18.84 0.73 8.40
CA ALA A 154 19.08 -0.65 8.80
C ALA A 154 17.79 -1.25 9.35
N ASP A 155 17.70 -2.58 9.32
CA ASP A 155 16.52 -3.30 9.80
C ASP A 155 16.38 -3.17 11.32
N HIS A 156 15.18 -2.87 11.78
CA HIS A 156 14.84 -2.79 13.20
C HIS A 156 13.82 -3.85 13.61
N ALA A 157 13.75 -4.11 14.91
CA ALA A 157 12.77 -5.03 15.49
C ALA A 157 11.30 -4.66 15.24
N SER A 158 11.02 -3.44 14.79
CA SER A 158 9.68 -2.98 14.40
C SER A 158 9.41 -3.05 12.90
N ASP A 159 10.40 -3.44 12.10
CA ASP A 159 10.24 -3.59 10.66
C ASP A 159 9.60 -4.92 10.30
N ILE A 160 8.91 -4.91 9.16
CA ILE A 160 8.45 -6.11 8.48
C ILE A 160 9.45 -6.36 7.35
N ASP A 161 10.31 -7.37 7.51
CA ASP A 161 11.42 -7.70 6.60
C ASP A 161 11.19 -9.00 5.79
N PHE A 162 10.09 -9.71 6.07
CA PHE A 162 9.69 -10.89 5.31
C PHE A 162 8.89 -10.54 4.05
N ASP A 163 8.99 -11.43 3.06
CA ASP A 163 8.28 -11.34 1.80
C ASP A 163 6.76 -11.48 2.00
N ILE A 164 5.97 -10.54 1.46
CA ILE A 164 4.50 -10.64 1.47
C ILE A 164 3.96 -10.65 0.05
N ASP A 165 3.18 -11.68 -0.27
CA ASP A 165 2.47 -11.80 -1.55
C ASP A 165 1.00 -11.41 -1.42
N LEU A 166 0.32 -11.26 -2.56
CA LEU A 166 -1.11 -11.02 -2.63
C LEU A 166 -1.76 -12.04 -3.56
N VAL A 167 -2.87 -12.63 -3.12
CA VAL A 167 -3.68 -13.55 -3.92
C VAL A 167 -5.01 -12.90 -4.24
N PHE A 168 -5.33 -12.80 -5.52
CA PHE A 168 -6.67 -12.47 -6.00
C PHE A 168 -7.41 -13.75 -6.39
N SER A 169 -8.64 -13.91 -5.92
CA SER A 169 -9.62 -14.78 -6.59
C SER A 169 -10.28 -13.97 -7.70
N TRP A 170 -10.35 -14.54 -8.91
CA TRP A 170 -10.98 -13.85 -10.04
C TRP A 170 -11.61 -14.84 -11.01
N VAL A 171 -12.75 -14.48 -11.59
CA VAL A 171 -13.37 -15.19 -12.71
C VAL A 171 -13.92 -14.18 -13.71
N ASP A 172 -13.88 -14.53 -15.00
CA ASP A 172 -14.61 -13.77 -16.00
C ASP A 172 -16.10 -14.15 -15.94
N GLY A 173 -16.86 -13.38 -15.17
CA GLY A 173 -18.31 -13.54 -15.05
C GLY A 173 -19.06 -13.42 -16.38
N SER A 174 -18.45 -12.81 -17.41
CA SER A 174 -19.04 -12.65 -18.74
C SER A 174 -18.81 -13.85 -19.67
N SER A 175 -17.95 -14.81 -19.28
CA SER A 175 -17.68 -16.01 -20.08
C SER A 175 -18.94 -16.87 -20.21
N PRO A 176 -19.39 -17.18 -21.45
CA PRO A 176 -20.50 -18.09 -21.69
C PRO A 176 -20.26 -19.49 -21.12
N GLU A 177 -19.01 -19.98 -21.20
CA GLU A 177 -18.61 -21.27 -20.66
C GLU A 177 -18.76 -21.31 -19.14
N TYR A 178 -18.28 -20.28 -18.45
CA TYR A 178 -18.42 -20.15 -17.00
C TYR A 178 -19.89 -20.08 -16.57
N GLN A 179 -20.70 -19.26 -17.25
CA GLN A 179 -22.12 -19.12 -16.95
C GLN A 179 -22.87 -20.44 -17.15
N ALA A 180 -22.59 -21.18 -18.24
CA ALA A 180 -23.21 -22.46 -18.51
C ALA A 180 -22.82 -23.52 -17.46
N ALA A 181 -21.53 -23.61 -17.10
CA ALA A 181 -21.03 -24.55 -16.10
C ALA A 181 -21.63 -24.28 -14.70
N ARG A 182 -21.69 -23.00 -14.30
CA ARG A 182 -22.32 -22.59 -13.04
C ARG A 182 -23.82 -22.88 -13.04
N ALA A 183 -24.55 -22.51 -14.09
CA ALA A 183 -25.99 -22.75 -14.19
C ALA A 183 -26.36 -24.23 -14.10
N ALA A 184 -25.55 -25.12 -14.69
CA ALA A 184 -25.74 -26.56 -14.59
C ALA A 184 -25.64 -27.07 -13.14
N ARG A 185 -24.72 -26.51 -12.33
CA ARG A 185 -24.54 -26.88 -10.91
C ARG A 185 -25.58 -26.25 -9.97
N MET A 186 -26.13 -25.08 -10.32
CA MET A 186 -27.15 -24.40 -9.51
C MET A 186 -28.55 -25.03 -9.64
N LYS A 187 -28.75 -25.97 -10.57
CA LYS A 187 -30.05 -26.60 -10.79
C LYS A 187 -30.53 -27.36 -9.55
N GLY A 188 -31.55 -26.83 -8.88
CA GLY A 188 -32.16 -27.43 -7.69
C GLY A 188 -31.45 -27.09 -6.36
N ALA A 189 -30.49 -26.17 -6.37
CA ALA A 189 -29.85 -25.67 -5.15
C ALA A 189 -30.74 -24.65 -4.43
N VAL A 190 -30.73 -24.66 -3.09
CA VAL A 190 -31.30 -23.59 -2.27
C VAL A 190 -30.27 -22.46 -2.21
N VAL A 191 -30.64 -21.28 -2.70
CA VAL A 191 -29.76 -20.11 -2.76
C VAL A 191 -30.10 -19.13 -1.65
N GLY A 192 -29.09 -18.42 -1.15
CA GLY A 192 -29.31 -17.31 -0.22
C GLY A 192 -29.95 -16.12 -0.94
N GLU A 193 -30.52 -15.20 -0.18
CA GLU A 193 -31.07 -13.95 -0.71
C GLU A 193 -29.96 -13.15 -1.43
N GLY A 194 -30.15 -12.85 -2.73
CA GLY A 194 -29.21 -12.08 -3.55
C GLY A 194 -28.13 -12.87 -4.32
N ASP A 195 -28.15 -14.21 -4.27
CA ASP A 195 -27.22 -15.07 -5.02
C ASP A 195 -27.54 -15.20 -6.52
N ASP A 196 -28.78 -14.86 -6.92
CA ASP A 196 -29.30 -14.86 -8.30
C ASP A 196 -29.17 -13.51 -9.02
N HIS A 197 -28.70 -12.46 -8.32
CA HIS A 197 -28.67 -11.11 -8.85
C HIS A 197 -27.66 -10.96 -10.01
N GLU A 198 -28.06 -10.22 -11.06
CA GLU A 198 -27.23 -9.90 -12.24
C GLU A 198 -25.82 -9.37 -11.91
N ALA A 199 -25.67 -8.65 -10.79
CA ALA A 199 -24.40 -8.11 -10.32
C ALA A 199 -23.33 -9.22 -10.10
N ARG A 200 -23.74 -10.47 -9.89
CA ARG A 200 -22.84 -11.63 -9.75
C ARG A 200 -22.19 -12.08 -11.08
N PHE A 201 -22.59 -11.51 -12.22
CA PHE A 201 -22.13 -11.91 -13.56
C PHE A 201 -21.59 -10.75 -14.39
N ARG A 202 -21.79 -9.51 -13.92
CA ARG A 202 -21.40 -8.31 -14.64
C ARG A 202 -19.90 -8.07 -14.43
N GLN A 203 -19.13 -8.15 -15.51
CA GLN A 203 -17.73 -7.74 -15.54
C GLN A 203 -17.63 -6.24 -15.82
N ILE A 204 -16.98 -5.46 -14.95
CA ILE A 204 -16.70 -4.02 -15.14
C ILE A 204 -15.22 -3.68 -14.97
N ASP A 205 -14.33 -4.64 -15.25
CA ASP A 205 -12.87 -4.51 -15.14
C ASP A 205 -12.37 -4.36 -13.69
N GLU A 206 -13.06 -4.93 -12.69
CA GLU A 206 -12.72 -4.78 -11.26
C GLU A 206 -11.25 -5.15 -10.98
N LEU A 207 -10.80 -6.32 -11.46
CA LEU A 207 -9.41 -6.78 -11.33
C LEU A 207 -8.38 -5.75 -11.84
N LYS A 208 -8.70 -5.02 -12.93
CA LYS A 208 -7.83 -3.98 -13.50
C LYS A 208 -7.62 -2.84 -12.52
N TYR A 209 -8.69 -2.41 -11.85
CA TYR A 209 -8.62 -1.36 -10.85
C TYR A 209 -8.00 -1.87 -9.54
N ALA A 210 -8.25 -3.13 -9.16
CA ALA A 210 -7.66 -3.76 -7.98
C ALA A 210 -6.13 -3.82 -8.09
N LEU A 211 -5.60 -4.34 -9.21
CA LEU A 211 -4.16 -4.38 -9.49
C LEU A 211 -3.52 -2.98 -9.48
N ARG A 212 -4.19 -1.96 -10.03
CA ARG A 212 -3.72 -0.57 -9.98
C ARG A 212 -3.71 -0.02 -8.56
N SER A 213 -4.70 -0.36 -7.74
CA SER A 213 -4.74 0.04 -6.33
C SER A 213 -3.57 -0.55 -5.55
N VAL A 214 -3.21 -1.82 -5.79
CA VAL A 214 -2.04 -2.47 -5.19
C VAL A 214 -0.77 -1.73 -5.57
N TYR A 215 -0.56 -1.47 -6.87
CA TYR A 215 0.60 -0.73 -7.37
C TYR A 215 0.73 0.65 -6.72
N MET A 216 -0.39 1.36 -6.53
CA MET A 216 -0.39 2.71 -5.96
C MET A 216 -0.21 2.75 -4.44
N PHE A 217 -0.72 1.74 -3.73
CA PHE A 217 -0.95 1.85 -2.29
C PHE A 217 -0.33 0.75 -1.44
N ALA A 218 0.07 -0.37 -2.03
CA ALA A 218 0.79 -1.45 -1.38
C ALA A 218 2.00 -1.89 -2.23
N PRO A 219 2.92 -0.97 -2.61
CA PRO A 219 4.05 -1.29 -3.50
C PRO A 219 5.10 -2.21 -2.87
N TRP A 220 4.93 -2.58 -1.60
CA TRP A 220 5.73 -3.55 -0.86
C TRP A 220 5.30 -5.00 -1.12
N VAL A 221 4.16 -5.23 -1.77
CA VAL A 221 3.75 -6.58 -2.20
C VAL A 221 4.76 -7.11 -3.21
N ARG A 222 5.32 -8.28 -2.93
CA ARG A 222 6.39 -8.90 -3.72
C ARG A 222 5.86 -9.53 -5.02
N ARG A 223 4.90 -10.45 -4.91
CA ARG A 223 4.23 -11.08 -6.05
C ARG A 223 2.72 -11.07 -5.89
N ILE A 224 2.03 -11.07 -7.01
CA ILE A 224 0.58 -11.18 -7.11
C ILE A 224 0.26 -12.50 -7.81
N PHE A 225 -0.55 -13.33 -7.16
CA PHE A 225 -1.10 -14.55 -7.72
C PHE A 225 -2.58 -14.32 -8.02
N ILE A 226 -3.02 -14.71 -9.22
CA ILE A 226 -4.43 -14.63 -9.62
C ILE A 226 -4.92 -16.06 -9.74
N ALA A 227 -5.62 -16.52 -8.71
CA ALA A 227 -6.27 -17.84 -8.68
C ALA A 227 -7.52 -17.80 -9.57
N THR A 228 -7.45 -18.43 -10.73
CA THR A 228 -8.51 -18.38 -11.73
C THR A 228 -8.45 -19.51 -12.76
N ASP A 229 -9.63 -20.00 -13.15
CA ASP A 229 -9.79 -20.89 -14.31
C ASP A 229 -10.20 -20.13 -15.58
N SER A 230 -10.35 -18.81 -15.51
CA SER A 230 -10.73 -17.96 -16.65
C SER A 230 -9.54 -17.65 -17.56
N ALA A 231 -9.80 -17.32 -18.82
CA ALA A 231 -8.75 -16.84 -19.71
C ALA A 231 -8.16 -15.54 -19.16
N ARG A 232 -6.86 -15.31 -19.42
CA ARG A 232 -6.20 -14.07 -19.04
C ARG A 232 -6.88 -12.89 -19.74
N PRO A 233 -7.18 -11.77 -19.03
CA PRO A 233 -7.72 -10.59 -19.67
C PRO A 233 -6.75 -9.97 -20.69
N GLU A 234 -7.25 -9.62 -21.87
CA GLU A 234 -6.43 -9.05 -22.96
C GLU A 234 -5.72 -7.74 -22.57
N TRP A 235 -6.31 -6.97 -21.65
CA TRP A 235 -5.75 -5.70 -21.18
C TRP A 235 -4.54 -5.89 -20.25
N LEU A 236 -4.27 -7.09 -19.75
CA LEU A 236 -3.19 -7.37 -18.81
C LEU A 236 -1.99 -8.02 -19.52
N ALA A 237 -1.00 -7.20 -19.89
CA ALA A 237 0.27 -7.68 -20.44
C ALA A 237 1.05 -8.55 -19.44
N ASP A 238 1.95 -9.40 -19.95
CA ASP A 238 2.88 -10.21 -19.14
C ASP A 238 3.71 -9.35 -18.19
N HIS A 239 3.77 -9.76 -16.93
CA HIS A 239 4.53 -9.06 -15.91
C HIS A 239 5.18 -10.07 -14.95
N PRO A 240 6.48 -9.96 -14.63
CA PRO A 240 7.20 -10.95 -13.83
C PRO A 240 6.64 -11.12 -12.40
N SER A 241 6.03 -10.08 -11.85
CA SER A 241 5.41 -10.12 -10.51
C SER A 241 3.97 -10.64 -10.50
N VAL A 242 3.35 -10.95 -11.65
CA VAL A 242 1.96 -11.42 -11.72
C VAL A 242 1.93 -12.85 -12.26
N THR A 243 1.32 -13.76 -11.53
CA THR A 243 1.22 -15.18 -11.90
C THR A 243 -0.24 -15.62 -11.88
N PHE A 244 -0.74 -16.15 -12.99
CA PHE A 244 -2.05 -16.79 -13.04
C PHE A 244 -1.90 -18.24 -12.59
N VAL A 245 -2.82 -18.71 -11.74
CA VAL A 245 -2.76 -20.04 -11.13
C VAL A 245 -4.12 -20.71 -11.32
N ARG A 246 -4.16 -21.87 -11.98
CA ARG A 246 -5.36 -22.68 -12.15
C ARG A 246 -5.75 -23.37 -10.85
N SER A 247 -7.03 -23.69 -10.72
CA SER A 247 -7.53 -24.47 -9.56
C SER A 247 -6.80 -25.81 -9.42
N GLU A 248 -6.49 -26.48 -10.53
CA GLU A 248 -5.76 -27.76 -10.53
C GLU A 248 -4.34 -27.68 -9.96
N GLU A 249 -3.74 -26.49 -9.91
CA GLU A 249 -2.37 -26.29 -9.41
C GLU A 249 -2.30 -26.17 -7.89
N HIS A 250 -3.41 -25.88 -7.20
CA HIS A 250 -3.44 -25.63 -5.76
C HIS A 250 -4.52 -26.41 -5.00
N PHE A 251 -5.42 -27.11 -5.68
CA PHE A 251 -6.33 -28.04 -5.01
C PHE A 251 -5.63 -29.36 -4.69
N SER A 252 -5.66 -29.75 -3.41
CA SER A 252 -5.10 -31.05 -2.99
C SER A 252 -5.84 -32.26 -3.58
N ASP A 253 -7.13 -32.10 -3.92
CA ASP A 253 -7.93 -33.10 -4.62
C ASP A 253 -8.55 -32.47 -5.90
N PRO A 254 -7.91 -32.63 -7.06
CA PRO A 254 -8.44 -32.11 -8.32
C PRO A 254 -9.78 -32.75 -8.74
N SER A 255 -10.19 -33.89 -8.17
CA SER A 255 -11.44 -34.56 -8.57
C SER A 255 -12.72 -33.79 -8.22
N VAL A 256 -12.61 -32.83 -7.29
CA VAL A 256 -13.74 -31.95 -6.91
C VAL A 256 -13.94 -30.78 -7.87
N LEU A 257 -13.00 -30.54 -8.78
CA LEU A 257 -13.03 -29.42 -9.72
C LEU A 257 -13.97 -29.70 -10.92
N PRO A 258 -14.53 -28.64 -11.54
CA PRO A 258 -14.57 -27.26 -11.07
C PRO A 258 -15.58 -27.10 -9.92
N THR A 259 -15.28 -26.32 -8.88
CA THR A 259 -16.20 -26.15 -7.73
C THR A 259 -17.18 -24.99 -7.91
N HIS A 260 -16.79 -23.92 -8.61
CA HIS A 260 -17.51 -22.63 -8.67
C HIS A 260 -17.92 -22.08 -7.30
N ASN A 261 -17.20 -22.46 -6.23
CA ASN A 261 -17.45 -22.06 -4.86
C ASN A 261 -16.21 -21.32 -4.34
N SER A 262 -16.33 -20.02 -4.09
CA SER A 262 -15.20 -19.19 -3.64
C SER A 262 -14.63 -19.67 -2.32
N GLN A 263 -15.46 -20.12 -1.37
CA GLN A 263 -15.00 -20.63 -0.07
C GLN A 263 -14.14 -21.89 -0.21
N ALA A 264 -14.46 -22.75 -1.18
CA ALA A 264 -13.66 -23.94 -1.47
C ALA A 264 -12.29 -23.58 -2.08
N VAL A 265 -12.25 -22.54 -2.93
CA VAL A 265 -11.00 -22.01 -3.52
C VAL A 265 -10.15 -21.33 -2.44
N GLU A 266 -10.77 -20.46 -1.63
CA GLU A 266 -10.12 -19.74 -0.52
C GLU A 266 -9.43 -20.67 0.47
N ALA A 267 -10.04 -21.82 0.78
CA ALA A 267 -9.49 -22.84 1.67
C ALA A 267 -8.27 -23.60 1.13
N GLN A 268 -7.89 -23.39 -0.13
CA GLN A 268 -6.79 -24.09 -0.82
C GLN A 268 -5.67 -23.14 -1.28
N LEU A 269 -5.83 -21.82 -1.13
CA LEU A 269 -4.88 -20.83 -1.67
C LEU A 269 -3.47 -20.98 -1.10
N GLN A 270 -3.33 -21.48 0.14
CA GLN A 270 -2.04 -21.72 0.78
C GLN A 270 -1.18 -22.79 0.07
N HIS A 271 -1.77 -23.59 -0.83
CA HIS A 271 -1.04 -24.59 -1.60
C HIS A 271 -0.47 -24.05 -2.92
N ILE A 272 -0.71 -22.78 -3.26
CA ILE A 272 -0.21 -22.17 -4.49
C ILE A 272 1.33 -22.29 -4.54
N PRO A 273 1.91 -22.92 -5.58
CA PRO A 273 3.35 -23.07 -5.69
C PRO A 273 4.10 -21.73 -5.70
N GLY A 274 5.06 -21.57 -4.77
CA GLY A 274 5.90 -20.38 -4.69
C GLY A 274 5.26 -19.16 -4.03
N LEU A 275 4.05 -19.31 -3.48
CA LEU A 275 3.43 -18.34 -2.58
C LEU A 275 4.25 -18.20 -1.29
N SER A 276 4.46 -16.98 -0.82
CA SER A 276 5.11 -16.72 0.47
C SER A 276 4.30 -17.28 1.64
N GLU A 277 4.98 -17.63 2.73
CA GLU A 277 4.35 -17.94 4.01
C GLU A 277 3.41 -16.82 4.48
N TYR A 278 3.78 -15.58 4.19
CA TYR A 278 2.97 -14.40 4.46
C TYR A 278 2.31 -13.92 3.17
N PHE A 279 0.98 -13.96 3.13
CA PHE A 279 0.23 -13.43 2.00
C PHE A 279 -1.06 -12.75 2.45
N LEU A 280 -1.54 -11.85 1.62
CA LEU A 280 -2.86 -11.27 1.71
C LEU A 280 -3.78 -11.98 0.71
N TYR A 281 -5.04 -12.16 1.10
CA TYR A 281 -6.12 -12.55 0.18
C TYR A 281 -7.03 -11.35 -0.09
N SER A 282 -7.45 -11.19 -1.34
CA SER A 282 -8.43 -10.19 -1.76
C SER A 282 -9.33 -10.76 -2.86
N ASN A 283 -10.62 -10.44 -2.83
CA ASN A 283 -11.44 -10.52 -4.04
C ASN A 283 -11.00 -9.43 -5.03
N ASP A 284 -11.39 -9.57 -6.29
CA ASP A 284 -11.09 -8.63 -7.37
C ASP A 284 -11.90 -7.32 -7.29
N ASP A 285 -12.99 -7.29 -6.53
CA ASP A 285 -13.84 -6.13 -6.27
C ASP A 285 -13.42 -5.32 -5.01
N MET A 286 -12.25 -5.63 -4.44
CA MET A 286 -11.69 -4.96 -3.28
C MET A 286 -10.48 -4.10 -3.67
N PHE A 287 -10.43 -2.87 -3.13
CA PHE A 287 -9.44 -1.87 -3.51
C PHE A 287 -8.77 -1.23 -2.31
N PHE A 288 -7.46 -0.99 -2.43
CA PHE A 288 -6.80 -0.06 -1.52
C PHE A 288 -7.20 1.37 -1.87
N GLY A 289 -7.74 2.12 -0.90
CA GLY A 289 -8.14 3.52 -1.11
C GLY A 289 -7.09 4.56 -0.68
N ARG A 290 -6.01 4.12 -0.05
CA ARG A 290 -4.91 4.96 0.45
C ARG A 290 -3.65 4.12 0.64
N PRO A 291 -2.45 4.73 0.67
CA PRO A 291 -1.23 4.00 0.99
C PRO A 291 -1.35 3.27 2.33
N VAL A 292 -0.96 2.00 2.32
CA VAL A 292 -0.91 1.12 3.50
C VAL A 292 0.49 0.55 3.65
N ALA A 293 0.84 0.15 4.87
CA ALA A 293 2.12 -0.45 5.20
C ALA A 293 1.92 -1.91 5.65
N PRO A 294 2.94 -2.78 5.54
CA PRO A 294 2.86 -4.17 5.98
C PRO A 294 2.40 -4.31 7.44
N ASP A 295 2.79 -3.37 8.31
CA ASP A 295 2.42 -3.36 9.72
C ASP A 295 0.92 -3.18 9.98
N MET A 296 0.13 -2.83 8.96
CA MET A 296 -1.33 -2.89 9.05
C MET A 296 -1.86 -4.33 9.14
N PHE A 297 -1.17 -5.27 8.51
CA PHE A 297 -1.60 -6.66 8.35
C PHE A 297 -0.82 -7.65 9.22
N PHE A 298 0.45 -7.34 9.52
CA PHE A 298 1.30 -8.22 10.30
C PHE A 298 2.01 -7.46 11.44
N SER A 299 2.39 -8.19 12.48
CA SER A 299 3.37 -7.74 13.45
C SER A 299 4.78 -8.07 12.95
N PRO A 300 5.83 -7.40 13.48
CA PRO A 300 7.22 -7.76 13.21
C PRO A 300 7.58 -9.21 13.57
N GLY A 301 6.83 -9.82 14.49
CA GLY A 301 6.98 -11.24 14.82
C GLY A 301 6.22 -12.19 13.90
N GLY A 302 5.74 -11.73 12.73
CA GLY A 302 4.99 -12.55 11.78
C GLY A 302 3.55 -12.87 12.20
N ILE A 303 3.02 -12.21 13.24
CA ILE A 303 1.65 -12.46 13.70
C ILE A 303 0.67 -11.62 12.88
N THR A 304 -0.28 -12.26 12.21
CA THR A 304 -1.32 -11.58 11.44
C THR A 304 -2.27 -10.78 12.35
N LYS A 305 -2.70 -9.62 11.85
CA LYS A 305 -3.67 -8.73 12.48
C LYS A 305 -5.00 -8.84 11.76
N PHE A 306 -6.07 -9.06 12.51
CA PHE A 306 -7.41 -9.27 11.96
C PHE A 306 -8.42 -8.31 12.59
N ILE A 307 -9.48 -8.03 11.86
CA ILE A 307 -10.70 -7.45 12.41
C ILE A 307 -11.67 -8.60 12.61
N GLU A 308 -12.15 -8.78 13.84
CA GLU A 308 -13.13 -9.83 14.16
C GLU A 308 -14.53 -9.37 13.77
N ALA A 309 -15.30 -10.27 13.15
CA ALA A 309 -16.72 -10.04 12.93
C ALA A 309 -17.50 -10.37 14.21
N ASP A 310 -18.46 -9.52 14.58
CA ASP A 310 -19.35 -9.77 15.73
C ASP A 310 -20.37 -10.89 15.47
N THR A 311 -20.49 -11.34 14.21
CA THR A 311 -21.42 -12.39 13.78
C THR A 311 -21.09 -13.72 14.44
N ARG A 312 -22.03 -14.24 15.23
CA ARG A 312 -21.91 -15.55 15.88
C ARG A 312 -22.54 -16.64 14.99
N ILE A 313 -21.74 -17.60 14.58
CA ILE A 313 -22.16 -18.69 13.68
C ILE A 313 -22.98 -19.80 14.40
N GLY A 314 -22.89 -19.89 15.73
CA GLY A 314 -23.64 -20.87 16.55
C GLY A 314 -22.96 -22.25 16.66
N LEU A 315 -23.61 -23.18 17.37
CA LEU A 315 -23.11 -24.55 17.64
C LEU A 315 -23.79 -25.60 16.73
N GLY A 316 -23.14 -26.74 16.51
CA GLY A 316 -23.68 -27.88 15.75
C GLY A 316 -23.05 -28.08 14.36
N GLU A 317 -23.34 -29.24 13.76
CA GLU A 317 -22.87 -29.68 12.44
C GLU A 317 -23.59 -28.96 11.28
N ASN A 318 -23.17 -29.24 10.05
CA ASN A 318 -23.82 -28.74 8.83
C ASN A 318 -25.26 -29.23 8.73
N ASP A 319 -26.12 -28.38 8.18
CA ASP A 319 -27.55 -28.65 7.99
C ASP A 319 -27.99 -28.19 6.60
N ALA A 320 -28.82 -28.99 5.93
CA ALA A 320 -29.31 -28.71 4.58
C ALA A 320 -30.29 -27.52 4.52
N GLU A 321 -30.89 -27.15 5.65
CA GLU A 321 -31.79 -25.99 5.75
C GLU A 321 -31.03 -24.66 5.96
N ARG A 322 -29.71 -24.69 6.15
CA ARG A 322 -28.87 -23.50 6.36
C ARG A 322 -28.21 -23.02 5.07
N SER A 323 -27.81 -21.75 5.08
CA SER A 323 -27.02 -21.19 3.99
C SER A 323 -25.65 -21.88 3.85
N GLY A 324 -25.10 -21.86 2.63
CA GLY A 324 -23.75 -22.36 2.38
C GLY A 324 -22.69 -21.62 3.22
N PHE A 325 -22.87 -20.31 3.41
CA PHE A 325 -22.03 -19.48 4.28
C PHE A 325 -21.98 -19.98 5.73
N GLU A 326 -23.14 -20.24 6.36
CA GLU A 326 -23.19 -20.72 7.74
C GLU A 326 -22.57 -22.11 7.89
N ASN A 327 -22.80 -22.98 6.91
CA ASN A 327 -22.22 -24.33 6.90
C ASN A 327 -20.69 -24.27 6.76
N ALA A 328 -20.16 -23.44 5.86
CA ALA A 328 -18.70 -23.29 5.71
C ALA A 328 -18.06 -22.72 6.98
N ALA A 329 -18.63 -21.66 7.55
CA ALA A 329 -18.07 -21.02 8.73
C ALA A 329 -17.97 -21.95 9.96
N ARG A 330 -18.79 -23.02 10.03
CA ARG A 330 -18.75 -24.04 11.11
C ARG A 330 -17.59 -25.01 10.96
N VAL A 331 -17.20 -25.33 9.73
CA VAL A 331 -16.21 -26.37 9.44
C VAL A 331 -14.79 -25.84 9.24
N ASN A 332 -14.60 -24.51 9.20
CA ASN A 332 -13.29 -23.88 8.99
C ASN A 332 -12.20 -24.41 9.93
N ARG A 333 -12.53 -24.77 11.18
CA ARG A 333 -11.56 -25.34 12.14
C ARG A 333 -11.02 -26.72 11.77
N ARG A 334 -11.72 -27.47 10.91
CA ARG A 334 -11.26 -28.79 10.42
C ARG A 334 -10.23 -28.67 9.31
N LEU A 335 -10.06 -27.46 8.76
CA LEU A 335 -9.10 -27.15 7.69
C LEU A 335 -7.75 -26.66 8.24
N LEU A 336 -7.68 -26.38 9.55
CA LEU A 336 -6.44 -26.14 10.31
C LEU A 336 -5.98 -27.46 10.93
#